data_AF-A0A366ZRE5-F1
#
_entry.id   AF-A0A366ZRE5-F1
#
_cell.length_a   1.000
_cell.length_b   1.000
_cell.length_c   1.000
_cell.angle_alpha   90.00
_cell.angle_beta   90.00
_cell.angle_gamma   90.00
#
_symmetry.space_group_name_H-M   'P 1'
#
loop_
_entity.id
_entity.type
_entity.pdbx_description
1 polymer ?
#
loop_
_entity_poly.entity_id
_entity_poly.type
_entity_poly.pdbx_seq_one_letter_code
_entity_poly.pdbx_strand_id
1 'polypeptide(L)' 'GSDLAVHDADHLDRIAAKLNGRPRKTLGFKTPAEVLARLLSEHQQAGVATTS' A
#
# COMPACT_ATOMS: atom_id res chain seq x y z
N GLY A 1 -15.12 -10.75 -3.85
CA GLY A 1 -14.73 -9.34 -3.79
C GLY A 1 -15.65 -8.56 -4.71
N SER A 2 -15.88 -7.28 -4.43
CA SER A 2 -16.58 -6.41 -5.36
C SER A 2 -15.68 -6.09 -6.55
N ASP A 3 -16.26 -5.96 -7.74
CA ASP A 3 -15.53 -5.55 -8.94
C ASP A 3 -15.08 -4.08 -8.79
N LEU A 4 -13.78 -3.82 -8.99
CA LEU A 4 -13.22 -2.48 -8.91
C LEU A 4 -13.30 -1.72 -10.24
N ALA A 5 -13.50 -2.43 -11.36
CA ALA A 5 -13.57 -1.83 -12.69
C ALA A 5 -14.81 -0.92 -12.89
N VAL A 6 -15.81 -1.05 -12.00
CA VAL A 6 -17.01 -0.19 -11.99
C VAL A 6 -16.74 1.20 -11.40
N HIS A 7 -15.58 1.43 -10.79
CA HIS A 7 -15.23 2.69 -10.16
C HIS A 7 -14.19 3.45 -10.97
N ASP A 8 -14.38 4.77 -11.10
CA ASP A 8 -13.41 5.64 -11.77
C ASP A 8 -12.06 5.66 -11.04
N ALA A 9 -10.97 5.83 -11.80
CA ALA A 9 -9.62 5.84 -11.26
C ALA A 9 -9.44 6.85 -10.11
N ASP A 10 -9.92 8.09 -10.30
CA ASP A 10 -9.86 9.13 -9.27
C ASP A 10 -10.58 8.73 -7.97
N HIS A 11 -11.66 7.95 -8.07
CA HIS A 11 -12.38 7.47 -6.90
C HIS A 11 -11.54 6.46 -6.13
N LEU A 12 -10.92 5.53 -6.83
CA LEU A 12 -10.02 4.54 -6.25
C LEU A 12 -8.78 5.19 -5.64
N ASP A 13 -8.21 6.20 -6.29
CA ASP A 13 -7.05 6.94 -5.79
C ASP A 13 -7.37 7.68 -4.49
N ARG A 14 -8.54 8.33 -4.40
CA ARG A 14 -9.00 8.97 -3.17
C ARG A 14 -9.15 7.97 -2.02
N ILE A 15 -9.70 6.78 -2.31
CA ILE A 15 -9.82 5.71 -1.31
C ILE A 15 -8.43 5.22 -0.89
N ALA A 16 -7.54 4.99 -1.85
CA ALA A 16 -6.18 4.51 -1.59
C ALA A 16 -5.41 5.52 -0.73
N ALA A 17 -5.44 6.81 -1.07
CA ALA A 17 -4.83 7.87 -0.28
C ALA A 17 -5.36 7.89 1.16
N LYS A 18 -6.68 7.80 1.34
CA LYS A 18 -7.30 7.74 2.67
C LYS A 18 -6.88 6.50 3.44
N LEU A 19 -6.84 5.33 2.80
CA LEU A 19 -6.52 4.07 3.46
C LEU A 19 -5.05 3.98 3.86
N ASN A 20 -4.17 4.43 2.96
CA ASN A 20 -2.72 4.40 3.11
C ASN A 20 -2.19 5.50 4.03
N GLY A 21 -2.94 6.60 4.20
CA GLY A 21 -2.62 7.68 5.14
C GLY A 21 -3.23 7.51 6.54
N ARG A 22 -3.95 6.42 6.82
CA ARG A 22 -4.58 6.18 8.13
C ARG A 22 -3.60 5.53 9.12
N PRO A 23 -3.37 6.11 10.31
CA PRO A 23 -2.64 5.48 11.41
C PRO A 23 -3.18 4.09 11.76
N ARG A 24 -2.30 3.08 11.88
CA ARG A 24 -2.70 1.71 12.28
C ARG A 24 -2.01 1.29 13.57
N LYS A 25 -2.78 0.82 14.56
CA LYS A 25 -2.25 0.31 15.84
C LYS A 25 -1.22 -0.83 15.64
N THR A 26 -1.46 -1.70 14.66
CA THR A 26 -0.54 -2.81 14.32
C THR A 26 0.80 -2.33 13.79
N LEU A 27 0.89 -1.10 13.27
CA LEU A 27 2.11 -0.45 12.81
C LEU A 27 2.66 0.54 13.85
N GLY A 28 2.28 0.40 15.12
CA GLY A 28 2.66 1.38 16.16
C GLY A 28 2.08 2.77 15.89
N PHE A 29 0.88 2.83 15.31
CA PHE A 29 0.19 4.05 14.85
C PHE A 29 0.84 4.81 13.69
N LYS A 30 1.83 4.22 13.01
CA LYS A 30 2.29 4.73 11.70
C LYS A 30 1.28 4.45 10.60
N THR A 31 1.36 5.21 9.51
CA THR A 31 0.55 4.98 8.30
C THR A 31 1.16 3.88 7.43
N PRO A 32 0.35 3.12 6.67
CA PRO A 32 0.86 2.17 5.68
C PRO A 32 1.86 2.80 4.69
N ALA A 33 1.60 4.03 4.22
CA ALA A 33 2.48 4.73 3.30
C ALA A 33 3.87 5.00 3.89
N GLU A 34 3.95 5.45 5.15
CA GLU A 34 5.23 5.68 5.84
C GLU A 34 6.04 4.41 6.03
N VAL A 35 5.38 3.32 6.47
CA VAL A 35 6.08 2.05 6.69
C VAL A 35 6.59 1.48 5.37
N LEU A 36 5.80 1.54 4.30
CA LEU A 36 6.22 1.09 2.98
C LEU A 36 7.42 1.90 2.46
N ALA A 37 7.37 3.24 2.54
CA ALA A 37 8.48 4.11 2.12
C ALA A 37 9.78 3.77 2.86
N ARG A 38 9.68 3.50 4.16
CA ARG A 38 10.82 3.06 4.98
C ARG A 38 11.37 1.70 4.52
N LEU A 39 10.50 0.71 4.31
CA LEU A 39 10.92 -0.63 3.87
C LEU A 39 11.61 -0.60 2.50
N LEU A 40 11.10 0.19 1.56
CA LEU A 40 11.73 0.36 0.24
C LEU A 40 13.10 1.05 0.33
N SER A 41 13.27 1.97 1.28
CA SER A 41 14.55 2.64 1.53
C SER A 41 15.56 1.72 2.23
N GLU A 42 15.09 0.82 3.10
CA GLU A 42 15.93 -0.08 3.91
C GLU A 42 16.29 -1.39 3.18
N HIS A 43 15.38 -1.91 2.34
CA HIS A 43 15.48 -3.24 1.72
C HIS A 43 15.12 -3.21 0.24
N GLN A 44 16.06 -2.75 -0.58
CA GLN A 44 16.00 -2.94 -2.03
C GLN A 44 16.52 -4.35 -2.39
N GLN A 45 15.91 -5.40 -1.84
CA GLN A 45 16.26 -6.77 -2.20
C GLN A 45 15.53 -7.17 -3.48
N ALA A 46 16.29 -7.39 -4.55
CA ALA A 46 15.82 -7.81 -5.88
C ALA A 46 15.38 -9.30 -5.92
N GLY A 47 14.74 -9.78 -4.86
CA GLY A 47 14.29 -11.17 -4.73
C GLY A 47 12.83 -11.31 -5.15
N VAL A 48 12.54 -11.36 -6.45
CA VAL A 48 11.26 -11.91 -6.91
C VAL A 48 11.41 -13.43 -7.01
N ALA A 49 10.44 -14.16 -6.49
CA ALA A 49 10.41 -15.60 -6.65
C ALA A 49 10.13 -15.93 -8.13
N THR A 50 11.15 -16.36 -8.87
CA THR A 50 11.00 -16.87 -10.23
C THR A 50 10.36 -18.25 -10.18
N THR A 51 9.24 -18.41 -10.88
CA THR A 51 8.59 -19.71 -11.11
C THR A 51 8.92 -20.19 -12.51
N SER A 52 9.45 -21.42 -12.62
CA SER A 52 9.68 -22.13 -13.88
C SER A 52 8.40 -22.76 -14.44
#